data_AF-A0A521VLY3-F1
#
_entry.id   AF-A0A521VLY3-F1
#
_cell.length_a   1.000
_cell.length_b   1.000
_cell.length_c   1.000
_cell.angle_alpha   90.00
_cell.angle_beta   90.00
_cell.angle_gamma   90.00
#
_symmetry.space_group_name_H-M   'P 1'
#
loop_
_entity.id
_entity.type
_entity.pdbx_description
1 polymer ?
#
loop_
_entity_poly.entity_id
_entity_poly.type
_entity_poly.pdbx_seq_one_letter_code
_entity_poly.pdbx_strand_id
1 'polypeptide(L)'
;MNGFSAGLRHWVFAALVALAASPALGQGAAAKDAASAAAPAAAAAPAADERPDNETCLSCHGGEGLEAEGPDGKKRKLHVDGERFGKSVHGKRLCVECHKNITEVPHEPVQVLVSCVQCHEDLLRIAQEANKAQNVPRLGVVNEQIERYMKSIHARPSRTDQSRTNATCYNCHDAHNVYPLGSTERAEWRLSIPNKCGACHAKQREEYAQSVHGREVLQNANPVAAVCSDCHTTHDVDSPKLDASRLVITKNCGNCHQDSLTTYSQTYHGQVNKLGFA
;
A
#
# COMPACT_ATOMS: atom_id res chain seq x y z
N MET A 1 20.53 -4.48 52.86
CA MET A 1 21.30 -5.58 53.48
C MET A 1 21.42 -6.69 52.43
N ASN A 2 22.65 -7.12 52.17
CA ASN A 2 23.11 -8.22 51.29
C ASN A 2 22.92 -7.97 49.77
N GLY A 3 23.91 -7.99 48.87
CA GLY A 3 25.30 -8.50 48.91
C GLY A 3 25.50 -9.55 47.81
N PHE A 4 26.69 -9.56 47.16
CA PHE A 4 27.22 -10.44 46.07
C PHE A 4 26.93 -9.97 44.63
N SER A 5 27.85 -9.41 43.82
CA SER A 5 29.31 -9.57 43.54
C SER A 5 29.67 -10.57 42.42
N ALA A 6 30.11 -9.98 41.29
CA ALA A 6 31.22 -10.30 40.38
C ALA A 6 31.51 -11.74 39.86
N GLY A 7 31.87 -11.82 38.57
CA GLY A 7 32.59 -12.97 38.01
C GLY A 7 32.89 -12.89 36.51
N LEU A 8 33.96 -12.19 36.14
CA LEU A 8 34.59 -12.15 34.80
C LEU A 8 35.49 -13.37 34.60
N ARG A 9 35.46 -14.08 33.45
CA ARG A 9 36.55 -15.00 33.04
C ARG A 9 36.78 -15.00 31.54
N HIS A 10 37.95 -14.50 31.16
CA HIS A 10 38.61 -14.64 29.86
C HIS A 10 39.13 -16.07 29.67
N TRP A 11 39.20 -16.53 28.43
CA TRP A 11 40.11 -17.58 27.99
C TRP A 11 40.84 -17.14 26.72
N VAL A 12 42.17 -17.08 26.83
CA VAL A 12 43.16 -16.90 25.76
C VAL A 12 44.03 -18.14 25.78
N PHE A 13 44.22 -18.82 24.64
CA PHE A 13 45.33 -19.73 24.30
C PHE A 13 45.12 -20.11 22.82
N ALA A 14 46.08 -20.32 21.93
CA ALA A 14 47.48 -19.92 21.75
C ALA A 14 47.83 -20.36 20.31
N ALA A 15 48.78 -19.65 19.68
CA ALA A 15 49.27 -19.93 18.33
C ALA A 15 50.14 -21.19 18.26
N LEU A 16 50.20 -21.83 17.08
CA LEU A 16 51.32 -22.67 16.68
C LEU A 16 51.63 -22.45 15.19
N VAL A 17 52.84 -21.93 14.96
CA VAL A 17 53.52 -21.71 13.69
C VAL A 17 54.40 -22.94 13.40
N ALA A 18 54.49 -23.35 12.13
CA ALA A 18 55.62 -24.14 11.64
C ALA A 18 55.97 -23.78 10.18
N LEU A 19 57.17 -23.19 10.04
CA LEU A 19 58.04 -23.12 8.86
C LEU A 19 58.41 -24.55 8.36
N ALA A 20 58.94 -24.86 7.17
CA ALA A 20 59.48 -24.15 6.00
C ALA A 20 59.74 -25.21 4.90
N ALA A 21 59.98 -24.76 3.65
CA ALA A 21 61.18 -25.05 2.83
C ALA A 21 60.89 -25.06 1.31
N SER A 22 61.57 -24.17 0.59
CA SER A 22 61.83 -24.26 -0.86
C SER A 22 63.16 -25.00 -1.12
N PRO A 23 63.39 -25.51 -2.34
CA PRO A 23 64.30 -24.83 -3.29
C PRO A 23 63.81 -24.93 -4.76
N ALA A 24 63.85 -23.86 -5.55
CA ALA A 24 64.94 -23.36 -6.42
C ALA A 24 64.86 -23.83 -7.90
N LEU A 25 64.57 -22.84 -8.76
CA LEU A 25 65.14 -22.50 -10.07
C LEU A 25 65.43 -23.58 -11.14
N GLY A 26 64.76 -23.40 -12.29
CA GLY A 26 65.23 -23.80 -13.61
C GLY A 26 64.62 -22.90 -14.69
N GLN A 27 65.46 -22.09 -15.36
CA GLN A 27 65.08 -21.25 -16.50
C GLN A 27 65.07 -22.08 -17.81
N GLY A 28 64.14 -21.80 -18.71
CA GLY A 28 64.09 -22.40 -20.04
C GLY A 28 63.18 -21.64 -21.01
N ALA A 29 63.83 -20.82 -21.84
CA ALA A 29 63.49 -20.20 -23.14
C ALA A 29 62.05 -20.16 -23.72
N ALA A 30 61.81 -19.05 -24.40
CA ALA A 30 60.60 -18.64 -25.12
C ALA A 30 60.16 -19.57 -26.27
N ALA A 31 58.84 -19.62 -26.47
CA ALA A 31 58.23 -19.79 -27.78
C ALA A 31 56.96 -18.91 -27.86
N LYS A 32 56.91 -18.11 -28.93
CA LYS A 32 55.77 -17.28 -29.33
C LYS A 32 54.64 -18.19 -29.78
N ASP A 33 53.43 -17.93 -29.32
CA ASP A 33 52.22 -18.20 -30.11
C ASP A 33 51.17 -17.12 -29.81
N ALA A 34 50.71 -16.50 -30.89
CA ALA A 34 49.61 -15.56 -30.92
C ALA A 34 48.30 -16.31 -31.25
N ALA A 35 47.18 -15.66 -30.94
CA ALA A 35 45.77 -16.07 -31.11
C ALA A 35 45.21 -16.93 -29.94
N SER A 36 44.06 -16.64 -29.35
CA SER A 36 42.92 -15.80 -29.71
C SER A 36 42.30 -15.26 -28.41
N ALA A 37 42.10 -13.95 -28.31
CA ALA A 37 41.30 -13.36 -27.24
C ALA A 37 39.84 -13.74 -27.49
N ALA A 38 39.30 -14.65 -26.68
CA ALA A 38 37.88 -14.90 -26.64
C ALA A 38 37.17 -13.59 -26.27
N ALA A 39 36.34 -13.09 -27.19
CA ALA A 39 35.47 -11.96 -26.93
C ALA A 39 34.59 -12.24 -25.71
N PRO A 40 34.30 -11.25 -24.85
CA PRO A 40 33.37 -11.44 -23.76
C PRO A 40 32.03 -11.85 -24.33
N ALA A 41 31.48 -12.95 -23.80
CA ALA A 41 30.13 -13.40 -24.14
C ALA A 41 29.17 -12.22 -23.99
N ALA A 42 28.52 -11.85 -25.10
CA ALA A 42 27.42 -10.90 -25.07
C ALA A 42 26.42 -11.38 -24.02
N ALA A 43 26.12 -10.52 -23.04
CA ALA A 43 25.10 -10.80 -22.04
C ALA A 43 23.83 -11.21 -22.79
N ALA A 44 23.35 -12.43 -22.52
CA ALA A 44 22.10 -12.93 -23.08
C ALA A 44 21.01 -11.90 -22.79
N ALA A 45 20.25 -11.54 -23.83
CA ALA A 45 19.04 -10.75 -23.65
C ALA A 45 18.16 -11.44 -22.59
N PRO A 46 17.52 -10.68 -21.68
CA PRO A 46 16.64 -11.28 -20.69
C PRO A 46 15.59 -12.12 -21.41
N ALA A 47 15.36 -13.35 -20.94
CA ALA A 47 14.34 -14.24 -21.46
C ALA A 47 13.00 -13.47 -21.55
N ALA A 48 12.29 -13.64 -22.67
CA ALA A 48 10.97 -13.06 -22.83
C ALA A 48 10.11 -13.49 -21.65
N ASP A 49 9.42 -12.52 -21.05
CA ASP A 49 8.50 -12.80 -19.96
C ASP A 49 7.33 -13.64 -20.52
N GLU A 50 7.34 -14.94 -20.23
CA GLU A 50 6.34 -15.90 -20.74
C GLU A 50 4.95 -15.72 -20.10
N ARG A 51 4.80 -14.77 -19.18
CA ARG A 51 3.53 -14.47 -18.51
C ARG A 51 2.53 -13.85 -19.49
N PRO A 52 1.22 -14.17 -19.38
CA PRO A 52 0.19 -13.52 -20.18
C PRO A 52 0.20 -12.00 -20.02
N ASP A 53 0.03 -11.29 -21.14
CA ASP A 53 -0.09 -9.83 -21.14
C ASP A 53 -1.50 -9.37 -20.72
N ASN A 54 -1.63 -8.06 -20.49
CA ASN A 54 -2.92 -7.48 -20.10
C ASN A 54 -3.95 -7.54 -21.24
N GLU A 55 -3.51 -7.49 -22.50
CA GLU A 55 -4.42 -7.54 -23.65
C GLU A 55 -5.14 -8.89 -23.73
N THR A 56 -4.42 -9.98 -23.46
CA THR A 56 -4.98 -11.34 -23.36
C THR A 56 -6.02 -11.45 -22.24
N CYS A 57 -5.79 -10.79 -21.10
CA CYS A 57 -6.79 -10.76 -20.03
C CYS A 57 -8.02 -9.93 -20.44
N LEU A 58 -7.80 -8.75 -21.03
CA LEU A 58 -8.84 -7.80 -21.40
C LEU A 58 -9.66 -8.23 -22.62
N SER A 59 -9.20 -9.18 -23.44
CA SER A 59 -10.01 -9.72 -24.55
C SER A 59 -11.31 -10.35 -24.05
N CYS A 60 -11.31 -10.87 -22.82
CA CYS A 60 -12.50 -11.41 -22.15
C CYS A 60 -12.97 -10.50 -21.01
N HIS A 61 -12.06 -10.05 -20.12
CA HIS A 61 -12.43 -9.22 -18.96
C HIS A 61 -12.70 -7.76 -19.32
N GLY A 62 -12.29 -7.28 -20.48
CA GLY A 62 -12.60 -5.93 -20.96
C GLY A 62 -14.00 -5.80 -21.55
N GLY A 63 -14.67 -6.93 -21.86
CA GLY A 63 -16.04 -6.93 -22.35
C GLY A 63 -17.06 -6.68 -21.24
N GLU A 64 -18.18 -6.03 -21.57
CA GLU A 64 -19.32 -5.96 -20.67
C GLU A 64 -20.08 -7.30 -20.65
N GLY A 65 -20.71 -7.63 -19.52
CA GLY A 65 -21.59 -8.79 -19.41
C GLY A 65 -20.91 -10.12 -19.06
N LEU A 66 -19.58 -10.17 -18.96
CA LEU A 66 -18.89 -11.34 -18.40
C LEU A 66 -19.21 -11.46 -16.90
N GLU A 67 -19.74 -12.62 -16.51
CA GLU A 67 -20.10 -12.93 -15.13
C GLU A 67 -19.54 -14.30 -14.73
N ALA A 68 -19.18 -14.46 -13.47
CA ALA A 68 -18.91 -15.76 -12.88
C ALA A 68 -19.64 -15.88 -11.55
N GLU A 69 -19.94 -17.12 -11.16
CA GLU A 69 -20.53 -17.41 -9.86
C GLU A 69 -19.46 -17.30 -8.76
N GLY A 70 -19.77 -16.53 -7.72
CA GLY A 70 -18.94 -16.44 -6.53
C GLY A 70 -19.10 -17.68 -5.64
N PRO A 71 -18.24 -17.84 -4.62
CA PRO A 71 -18.37 -18.90 -3.63
C PRO A 71 -19.70 -18.88 -2.85
N ASP A 72 -20.40 -17.74 -2.86
CA ASP A 72 -21.70 -17.53 -2.25
C ASP A 72 -22.88 -17.82 -3.20
N GLY A 73 -22.62 -18.36 -4.39
CA GLY A 73 -23.62 -18.68 -5.41
C GLY A 73 -24.14 -17.45 -6.18
N LYS A 74 -23.61 -16.25 -5.90
CA LYS A 74 -24.06 -15.02 -6.56
C LYS A 74 -23.22 -14.74 -7.79
N LYS A 75 -23.87 -14.32 -8.87
CA LYS A 75 -23.17 -13.83 -10.06
C LYS A 75 -22.45 -12.52 -9.75
N ARG A 76 -21.15 -12.48 -10.02
CA ARG A 76 -20.32 -11.26 -9.99
C ARG A 76 -19.93 -10.88 -11.41
N LYS A 77 -20.10 -9.60 -11.74
CA LYS A 77 -19.56 -9.02 -12.97
C LYS A 77 -18.04 -9.05 -12.90
N LEU A 78 -17.43 -9.49 -13.99
CA LEU A 78 -15.97 -9.64 -14.12
C LEU A 78 -15.33 -8.56 -14.99
N HIS A 79 -16.14 -7.62 -15.48
CA HIS A 79 -15.69 -6.53 -16.33
C HIS A 79 -14.63 -5.66 -15.64
N VAL A 80 -13.55 -5.39 -16.35
CA VAL A 80 -12.47 -4.47 -15.99
C VAL A 80 -12.30 -3.47 -17.13
N ASP A 81 -12.48 -2.19 -16.83
CA ASP A 81 -12.19 -1.11 -17.76
C ASP A 81 -10.67 -0.93 -17.87
N GLY A 82 -10.10 -1.40 -18.98
CA GLY A 82 -8.66 -1.37 -19.25
C GLY A 82 -8.09 0.04 -19.40
N GLU A 83 -8.86 1.00 -19.95
CA GLU A 83 -8.43 2.39 -20.08
C GLU A 83 -8.34 3.05 -18.70
N ARG A 84 -9.37 2.84 -17.88
CA ARG A 84 -9.42 3.35 -16.51
C ARG A 84 -8.32 2.73 -15.64
N PHE A 85 -8.07 1.43 -15.80
CA PHE A 85 -6.95 0.75 -15.14
C PHE A 85 -5.60 1.33 -15.58
N GLY A 86 -5.41 1.62 -16.86
CA GLY A 86 -4.19 2.23 -17.38
C GLY A 86 -3.84 3.58 -16.73
N LYS A 87 -4.85 4.32 -16.25
CA LYS A 87 -4.70 5.60 -15.51
C LYS A 87 -4.39 5.41 -14.01
N SER A 88 -4.45 4.18 -13.50
CA SER A 88 -4.10 3.82 -12.13
C SER A 88 -2.59 3.92 -11.90
N VAL A 89 -2.16 4.11 -10.65
CA VAL A 89 -0.75 3.98 -10.24
C VAL A 89 -0.21 2.56 -10.48
N HIS A 90 -1.10 1.58 -10.64
CA HIS A 90 -0.77 0.20 -10.99
C HIS A 90 -0.94 -0.11 -12.48
N GLY A 91 -1.32 0.86 -13.32
CA GLY A 91 -1.70 0.63 -14.72
C GLY A 91 -0.58 0.05 -15.61
N LYS A 92 0.67 0.10 -15.15
CA LYS A 92 1.82 -0.52 -15.83
C LYS A 92 2.12 -1.96 -15.39
N ARG A 93 1.40 -2.49 -14.39
CA ARG A 93 1.58 -3.87 -13.92
C ARG A 93 0.81 -4.84 -14.80
N LEU A 94 1.32 -6.05 -14.90
CA LEU A 94 0.57 -7.15 -15.50
C LEU A 94 -0.54 -7.62 -14.55
N CYS A 95 -1.69 -8.04 -15.08
CA CYS A 95 -2.80 -8.59 -14.30
C CYS A 95 -2.32 -9.74 -13.39
N VAL A 96 -1.48 -10.61 -13.94
CA VAL A 96 -0.93 -11.79 -13.25
C VAL A 96 0.12 -11.47 -12.17
N GLU A 97 0.58 -10.21 -12.06
CA GLU A 97 1.41 -9.80 -10.91
C GLU A 97 0.60 -9.72 -9.61
N CYS A 98 -0.71 -9.45 -9.73
CA CYS A 98 -1.65 -9.47 -8.61
C CYS A 98 -2.42 -10.80 -8.59
N HIS A 99 -2.91 -11.24 -9.75
CA HIS A 99 -3.67 -12.48 -9.92
C HIS A 99 -2.73 -13.69 -10.11
N LYS A 100 -1.85 -13.90 -9.13
CA LYS A 100 -0.70 -14.83 -9.23
C LYS A 100 -1.08 -16.31 -9.39
N ASN A 101 -2.33 -16.67 -9.13
CA ASN A 101 -2.82 -18.04 -9.24
C ASN A 101 -3.46 -18.37 -10.61
N ILE A 102 -3.38 -17.45 -11.57
CA ILE A 102 -3.79 -17.69 -12.96
C ILE A 102 -2.55 -18.13 -13.75
N THR A 103 -2.51 -19.41 -14.14
CA THR A 103 -1.37 -20.03 -14.83
C THR A 103 -1.66 -20.42 -16.28
N GLU A 104 -2.92 -20.37 -16.69
CA GLU A 104 -3.39 -20.69 -18.03
C GLU A 104 -4.43 -19.65 -18.47
N VAL A 105 -4.54 -19.38 -19.77
CA VAL A 105 -5.59 -18.51 -20.33
C VAL A 105 -6.08 -19.13 -21.64
N PRO A 106 -7.40 -19.40 -21.81
CA PRO A 106 -8.49 -19.21 -20.86
C PRO A 106 -8.31 -20.03 -19.57
N HIS A 107 -8.79 -19.52 -18.42
CA HIS A 107 -8.74 -20.21 -17.14
C HIS A 107 -10.13 -20.61 -16.66
N GLU A 108 -10.21 -21.69 -15.89
CA GLU A 108 -11.41 -22.02 -15.11
C GLU A 108 -11.67 -20.97 -14.01
N PRO A 109 -12.90 -20.87 -13.47
CA PRO A 109 -13.17 -19.99 -12.34
C PRO A 109 -12.25 -20.28 -11.14
N VAL A 110 -11.44 -19.29 -10.77
CA VAL A 110 -10.50 -19.39 -9.64
C VAL A 110 -10.85 -18.39 -8.54
N GLN A 111 -10.57 -18.79 -7.30
CA GLN A 111 -10.59 -17.83 -6.19
C GLN A 111 -9.34 -16.95 -6.28
N VAL A 112 -9.52 -15.70 -6.68
CA VAL A 112 -8.43 -14.72 -6.72
C VAL A 112 -8.11 -14.23 -5.30
N LEU A 113 -6.85 -14.41 -4.89
CA LEU A 113 -6.33 -13.89 -3.63
C LEU A 113 -5.26 -12.82 -3.91
N VAL A 114 -5.64 -11.56 -3.82
CA VAL A 114 -4.73 -10.41 -3.98
C VAL A 114 -4.43 -9.84 -2.60
N SER A 115 -3.16 -9.86 -2.20
CA SER A 115 -2.70 -9.19 -0.98
C SER A 115 -2.07 -7.84 -1.33
N CYS A 116 -2.78 -6.75 -1.02
CA CYS A 116 -2.23 -5.39 -1.17
C CYS A 116 -1.02 -5.19 -0.24
N VAL A 117 -1.19 -5.58 1.03
CA VAL A 117 -0.22 -5.39 2.12
C VAL A 117 1.09 -6.07 1.80
N GLN A 118 1.04 -7.39 1.57
CA GLN A 118 2.24 -8.18 1.34
C GLN A 118 2.99 -7.71 0.09
N CYS A 119 2.29 -7.37 -0.99
CA CYS A 119 2.92 -6.85 -2.20
C CYS A 119 3.63 -5.52 -1.95
N HIS A 120 2.99 -4.57 -1.25
CA HIS A 120 3.59 -3.27 -0.94
C HIS A 120 4.79 -3.38 0.02
N GLU A 121 4.72 -4.27 1.01
CA GLU A 121 5.81 -4.55 1.94
C GLU A 121 6.99 -5.22 1.24
N ASP A 122 6.73 -6.25 0.43
CA ASP A 122 7.77 -6.96 -0.32
C ASP A 122 8.49 -6.04 -1.29
N LEU A 123 7.76 -5.22 -2.04
CA LEU A 123 8.38 -4.27 -2.98
C LEU A 123 9.24 -3.22 -2.26
N LEU A 124 8.81 -2.76 -1.08
CA LEU A 124 9.59 -1.81 -0.31
C LEU A 124 10.86 -2.47 0.24
N ARG A 125 10.72 -3.68 0.79
CA ARG A 125 11.83 -4.48 1.30
C ARG A 125 12.86 -4.76 0.19
N ILE A 126 12.43 -5.19 -0.99
CA ILE A 126 13.30 -5.41 -2.16
C ILE A 126 14.05 -4.11 -2.53
N ALA A 127 13.35 -2.96 -2.54
CA ALA A 127 13.98 -1.69 -2.83
C ALA A 127 15.01 -1.29 -1.75
N GLN A 128 14.74 -1.57 -0.47
CA GLN A 128 15.65 -1.32 0.64
C GLN A 128 16.90 -2.22 0.57
N GLU A 129 16.72 -3.53 0.38
CA GLU A 129 17.81 -4.50 0.20
C GLU A 129 18.72 -4.13 -0.98
N ALA A 130 18.14 -3.57 -2.05
CA ALA A 130 18.88 -3.07 -3.20
C ALA A 130 19.49 -1.66 -3.03
N ASN A 131 19.35 -1.03 -1.85
CA ASN A 131 19.76 0.36 -1.59
C ASN A 131 19.14 1.39 -2.57
N LYS A 132 17.89 1.15 -2.96
CA LYS A 132 17.09 1.92 -3.94
C LYS A 132 15.77 2.43 -3.37
N ALA A 133 15.58 2.43 -2.05
CA ALA A 133 14.34 2.91 -1.42
C ALA A 133 13.99 4.36 -1.80
N GLN A 134 15.01 5.20 -2.00
CA GLN A 134 14.89 6.58 -2.48
C GLN A 134 14.27 6.70 -3.89
N ASN A 135 14.28 5.62 -4.68
CA ASN A 135 13.65 5.59 -6.01
C ASN A 135 12.16 5.29 -5.95
N VAL A 136 11.64 4.87 -4.79
CA VAL A 136 10.23 4.52 -4.58
C VAL A 136 9.63 5.26 -3.38
N PRO A 137 9.78 6.59 -3.26
CA PRO A 137 9.38 7.33 -2.07
C PRO A 137 7.88 7.19 -1.78
N ARG A 138 7.04 7.14 -2.82
CA ARG A 138 5.60 6.95 -2.65
C ARG A 138 5.26 5.59 -2.05
N LEU A 139 6.02 4.54 -2.38
CA LEU A 139 5.82 3.20 -1.81
C LEU A 139 6.12 3.17 -0.31
N GLY A 140 7.13 3.92 0.15
CA GLY A 140 7.40 4.14 1.57
C GLY A 140 6.19 4.73 2.29
N VAL A 141 5.62 5.82 1.75
CA VAL A 141 4.41 6.44 2.33
C VAL A 141 3.22 5.48 2.33
N VAL A 142 3.04 4.65 1.29
CA VAL A 142 1.96 3.66 1.27
C VAL A 142 2.15 2.60 2.36
N ASN A 143 3.39 2.15 2.61
CA ASN A 143 3.66 1.22 3.72
C ASN A 143 3.40 1.87 5.09
N GLU A 144 3.75 3.14 5.28
CA GLU A 144 3.36 3.86 6.51
C GLU A 144 1.83 3.97 6.67
N GLN A 145 1.10 4.15 5.55
CA GLN A 145 -0.36 4.17 5.55
C GLN A 145 -0.95 2.79 5.87
N ILE A 146 -0.34 1.70 5.39
CA ILE A 146 -0.69 0.32 5.73
C ILE A 146 -0.53 0.09 7.24
N GLU A 147 0.60 0.50 7.82
CA GLU A 147 0.88 0.38 9.25
C GLU A 147 -0.15 1.11 10.12
N ARG A 148 -0.55 2.31 9.70
CA ARG A 148 -1.64 3.07 10.35
C ARG A 148 -2.97 2.34 10.23
N TYR A 149 -3.27 1.82 9.04
CA TYR A 149 -4.51 1.10 8.76
C TYR A 149 -4.64 -0.15 9.63
N MET A 150 -3.56 -0.91 9.81
CA MET A 150 -3.57 -2.10 10.66
C MET A 150 -3.90 -1.80 12.12
N LYS A 151 -3.68 -0.57 12.59
CA LYS A 151 -4.00 -0.11 13.95
C LYS A 151 -5.42 0.48 14.05
N SER A 152 -6.04 0.79 12.91
CA SER A 152 -7.37 1.41 12.83
C SER A 152 -8.50 0.47 13.27
N ILE A 153 -9.68 1.02 13.54
CA ILE A 153 -10.88 0.19 13.81
C ILE A 153 -11.30 -0.63 12.59
N HIS A 154 -10.93 -0.21 11.38
CA HIS A 154 -11.33 -0.86 10.14
C HIS A 154 -10.58 -2.17 9.88
N ALA A 155 -9.33 -2.27 10.31
CA ALA A 155 -8.55 -3.51 10.23
C ALA A 155 -8.90 -4.53 11.32
N ARG A 156 -9.67 -4.15 12.35
CA ARG A 156 -10.09 -5.09 13.40
C ARG A 156 -11.09 -6.11 12.84
N PRO A 157 -11.14 -7.34 13.40
CA PRO A 157 -12.16 -8.32 13.05
C PRO A 157 -13.57 -7.75 13.24
N SER A 158 -14.47 -8.11 12.33
CA SER A 158 -15.87 -7.75 12.43
C SER A 158 -16.51 -8.43 13.63
N ARG A 159 -17.42 -7.71 14.29
CA ARG A 159 -18.19 -8.22 15.44
C ARG A 159 -19.24 -9.24 15.02
N THR A 160 -19.73 -9.17 13.78
CA THR A 160 -20.76 -10.09 13.26
C THR A 160 -20.16 -11.30 12.57
N ASP A 161 -18.94 -11.19 12.07
CA ASP A 161 -18.23 -12.25 11.36
C ASP A 161 -16.72 -12.08 11.57
N GLN A 162 -16.17 -12.81 12.54
CA GLN A 162 -14.77 -12.70 12.91
C GLN A 162 -13.80 -13.24 11.83
N SER A 163 -14.31 -13.88 10.77
CA SER A 163 -13.48 -14.31 9.64
C SER A 163 -13.07 -13.14 8.71
N ARG A 164 -13.67 -11.96 8.89
CA ARG A 164 -13.41 -10.76 8.08
C ARG A 164 -13.09 -9.55 8.94
N THR A 165 -12.37 -8.59 8.38
CA THR A 165 -12.17 -7.27 9.00
C THR A 165 -13.40 -6.38 8.79
N ASN A 166 -13.50 -5.27 9.54
CA ASN A 166 -14.61 -4.32 9.40
C ASN A 166 -14.65 -3.66 8.01
N ALA A 167 -13.48 -3.34 7.46
CA ALA A 167 -13.31 -2.94 6.07
C ALA A 167 -11.94 -3.42 5.57
N THR A 168 -11.72 -3.35 4.26
CA THR A 168 -10.47 -3.70 3.58
C THR A 168 -10.08 -2.60 2.59
N CYS A 169 -8.88 -2.66 2.02
CA CYS A 169 -8.35 -1.64 1.11
C CYS A 169 -9.32 -1.34 -0.05
N TYR A 170 -9.93 -2.36 -0.64
CA TYR A 170 -10.84 -2.23 -1.79
C TYR A 170 -12.28 -1.83 -1.42
N ASN A 171 -12.59 -1.65 -0.12
CA ASN A 171 -13.86 -1.03 0.28
C ASN A 171 -13.79 0.50 0.16
N CYS A 172 -12.60 1.08 0.31
CA CYS A 172 -12.37 2.53 0.20
C CYS A 172 -11.71 2.91 -1.13
N HIS A 173 -10.68 2.17 -1.54
CA HIS A 173 -10.10 2.27 -2.87
C HIS A 173 -10.83 1.31 -3.83
N ASP A 174 -10.71 1.53 -5.14
CA ASP A 174 -11.13 0.50 -6.10
C ASP A 174 -10.04 -0.57 -6.22
N ALA A 175 -10.42 -1.82 -6.46
CA ALA A 175 -9.46 -2.93 -6.54
C ALA A 175 -8.47 -2.78 -7.71
N HIS A 176 -8.91 -2.21 -8.84
CA HIS A 176 -8.09 -2.00 -10.02
C HIS A 176 -7.63 -0.53 -10.13
N ASN A 177 -8.44 0.41 -9.63
CA ASN A 177 -8.29 1.83 -9.93
C ASN A 177 -7.87 2.66 -8.72
N VAL A 178 -6.56 2.90 -8.57
CA VAL A 178 -6.00 3.80 -7.56
C VAL A 178 -5.27 4.93 -8.27
N TYR A 179 -5.79 6.15 -8.19
CA TYR A 179 -5.32 7.25 -9.03
C TYR A 179 -4.16 8.07 -8.43
N PRO A 180 -3.24 8.56 -9.29
CA PRO A 180 -2.13 9.39 -8.86
C PRO A 180 -2.59 10.72 -8.25
N LEU A 181 -1.75 11.30 -7.39
CA LEU A 181 -2.02 12.61 -6.79
C LEU A 181 -2.11 13.69 -7.88
N GLY A 182 -3.10 14.57 -7.77
CA GLY A 182 -3.32 15.67 -8.71
C GLY A 182 -4.01 15.30 -10.02
N SER A 183 -4.35 14.03 -10.25
CA SER A 183 -5.07 13.61 -11.46
C SER A 183 -6.56 13.96 -11.38
N THR A 184 -7.18 14.15 -12.55
CA THR A 184 -8.62 14.39 -12.67
C THR A 184 -9.43 13.22 -12.12
N GLU A 185 -9.03 11.99 -12.42
CA GLU A 185 -9.70 10.77 -11.96
C GLU A 185 -9.65 10.66 -10.43
N ARG A 186 -8.56 11.14 -9.80
CA ARG A 186 -8.49 11.21 -8.34
C ARG A 186 -9.48 12.22 -7.77
N ALA A 187 -9.62 13.39 -8.40
CA ALA A 187 -10.58 14.40 -7.97
C ALA A 187 -12.02 13.88 -8.11
N GLU A 188 -12.33 13.19 -9.20
CA GLU A 188 -13.61 12.54 -9.42
C GLU A 188 -13.87 11.41 -8.42
N TRP A 189 -12.88 10.52 -8.20
CA TRP A 189 -12.96 9.47 -7.19
C TRP A 189 -13.20 10.05 -5.80
N ARG A 190 -12.58 11.18 -5.47
CA ARG A 190 -12.74 11.84 -4.17
C ARG A 190 -14.20 12.27 -3.92
N LEU A 191 -14.92 12.73 -4.95
CA LEU A 191 -16.34 13.05 -4.83
C LEU A 191 -17.21 11.83 -4.48
N SER A 192 -16.74 10.61 -4.79
CA SER A 192 -17.45 9.37 -4.44
C SER A 192 -17.23 8.91 -3.00
N ILE A 193 -16.26 9.47 -2.26
CA ILE A 193 -15.90 9.02 -0.91
C ILE A 193 -17.10 8.96 0.06
N PRO A 194 -17.99 9.98 0.12
CA PRO A 194 -19.15 9.91 1.02
C PRO A 194 -20.03 8.67 0.77
N ASN A 195 -20.15 8.22 -0.48
CA ASN A 195 -20.93 7.03 -0.82
C ASN A 195 -20.21 5.75 -0.42
N LYS A 196 -18.87 5.71 -0.50
CA LYS A 196 -18.06 4.57 -0.03
C LYS A 196 -18.16 4.38 1.47
N CYS A 197 -18.05 5.47 2.24
CA CYS A 197 -18.29 5.44 3.68
C CYS A 197 -19.75 5.06 3.98
N GLY A 198 -20.70 5.61 3.22
CA GLY A 198 -22.13 5.37 3.36
C GLY A 198 -22.59 3.95 3.07
N ALA A 199 -21.79 3.13 2.39
CA ALA A 199 -22.09 1.71 2.18
C ALA A 199 -22.21 0.94 3.51
N CYS A 200 -21.50 1.39 4.55
CA CYS A 200 -21.61 0.85 5.91
C CYS A 200 -22.18 1.88 6.91
N HIS A 201 -21.88 3.16 6.72
CA HIS A 201 -22.31 4.28 7.58
C HIS A 201 -23.47 5.06 6.96
N ALA A 202 -24.53 4.35 6.57
CA ALA A 202 -25.64 4.92 5.80
C ALA A 202 -26.28 6.14 6.48
N LYS A 203 -26.50 6.06 7.79
CA LYS A 203 -27.07 7.16 8.59
C LYS A 203 -26.19 8.41 8.56
N GLN A 204 -24.88 8.25 8.79
CA GLN A 204 -23.94 9.38 8.77
C GLN A 204 -23.85 10.01 7.38
N ARG A 205 -23.93 9.20 6.31
CA ARG A 205 -23.94 9.71 4.93
C ARG A 205 -25.19 10.54 4.67
N GLU A 206 -26.35 10.11 5.16
CA GLU A 206 -27.61 10.87 5.02
C GLU A 206 -27.54 12.22 5.73
N GLU A 207 -27.06 12.24 6.98
CA GLU A 207 -26.83 13.48 7.73
C GLU A 207 -25.80 14.40 7.03
N TYR A 208 -24.70 13.82 6.56
CA TYR A 208 -23.68 14.56 5.79
C TYR A 208 -24.26 15.20 4.53
N ALA A 209 -25.12 14.50 3.78
CA ALA A 209 -25.70 15.00 2.54
C ALA A 209 -26.56 16.26 2.73
N GLN A 210 -27.10 16.48 3.92
CA GLN A 210 -27.86 17.67 4.28
C GLN A 210 -26.98 18.86 4.69
N SER A 211 -25.69 18.62 4.98
CA SER A 211 -24.75 19.67 5.38
C SER A 211 -24.29 20.54 4.22
N VAL A 212 -23.64 21.67 4.53
CA VAL A 212 -23.02 22.54 3.50
C VAL A 212 -21.94 21.78 2.73
N HIS A 213 -21.08 21.02 3.42
CA HIS A 213 -20.07 20.18 2.78
C HIS A 213 -20.68 19.11 1.87
N GLY A 214 -21.75 18.45 2.33
CA GLY A 214 -22.44 17.43 1.55
C GLY A 214 -23.09 17.97 0.29
N ARG A 215 -23.73 19.15 0.36
CA ARG A 215 -24.27 19.82 -0.83
C ARG A 215 -23.18 20.17 -1.83
N GLU A 216 -22.08 20.75 -1.36
CA GLU A 216 -20.94 21.08 -2.23
C GLU A 216 -20.37 19.84 -2.94
N VAL A 217 -20.17 18.73 -2.23
CA VAL A 217 -19.61 17.51 -2.82
C VAL A 217 -20.62 16.77 -3.71
N LEU A 218 -21.86 16.58 -3.24
CA LEU A 218 -22.83 15.69 -3.89
C LEU A 218 -23.70 16.38 -4.94
N GLN A 219 -23.92 17.69 -4.82
CA GLN A 219 -24.78 18.45 -5.74
C GLN A 219 -23.94 19.34 -6.67
N ASN A 220 -22.96 20.05 -6.12
CA ASN A 220 -22.14 21.00 -6.89
C ASN A 220 -20.87 20.37 -7.46
N ALA A 221 -20.62 19.07 -7.19
CA ALA A 221 -19.43 18.35 -7.62
C ALA A 221 -18.11 19.07 -7.26
N ASN A 222 -18.08 19.77 -6.13
CA ASN A 222 -16.95 20.56 -5.68
C ASN A 222 -15.88 19.66 -5.02
N PRO A 223 -14.72 19.42 -5.65
CA PRO A 223 -13.73 18.45 -5.17
C PRO A 223 -12.90 18.98 -3.99
N VAL A 224 -12.94 20.28 -3.72
CA VAL A 224 -12.23 20.91 -2.59
C VAL A 224 -13.07 20.97 -1.32
N ALA A 225 -14.38 20.73 -1.42
CA ALA A 225 -15.23 20.63 -0.24
C ALA A 225 -14.86 19.40 0.61
N ALA A 226 -15.10 19.53 1.92
CA ALA A 226 -14.69 18.52 2.89
C ALA A 226 -15.53 17.25 2.76
N VAL A 227 -14.86 16.10 2.62
CA VAL A 227 -15.45 14.75 2.69
C VAL A 227 -15.18 14.11 4.04
N CYS A 228 -15.74 12.93 4.28
CA CYS A 228 -15.62 12.18 5.53
C CYS A 228 -14.16 12.10 6.04
N SER A 229 -13.22 11.81 5.12
CA SER A 229 -11.82 11.60 5.49
C SER A 229 -11.03 12.86 5.81
N ASP A 230 -11.54 14.05 5.48
CA ASP A 230 -10.85 15.30 5.84
C ASP A 230 -11.02 15.61 7.33
N CYS A 231 -12.11 15.15 7.93
CA CYS A 231 -12.35 15.25 9.37
C CYS A 231 -11.85 14.01 10.12
N HIS A 232 -12.14 12.80 9.61
CA HIS A 232 -11.91 11.54 10.31
C HIS A 232 -10.56 10.88 10.06
N THR A 233 -9.70 11.48 9.22
CA THR A 233 -8.52 10.86 8.60
C THR A 233 -8.88 9.72 7.62
N THR A 234 -7.87 9.08 7.02
CA THR A 234 -8.07 8.04 5.97
C THR A 234 -7.66 6.66 6.41
N HIS A 235 -6.43 6.53 6.93
CA HIS A 235 -5.80 5.24 7.22
C HIS A 235 -5.58 5.00 8.71
N ASP A 236 -5.88 5.94 9.60
CA ASP A 236 -5.77 5.79 11.07
C ASP A 236 -7.11 6.10 11.76
N VAL A 237 -8.22 5.80 11.08
CA VAL A 237 -9.57 6.02 11.62
C VAL A 237 -9.77 5.19 12.89
N ASP A 238 -10.16 5.84 13.98
CA ASP A 238 -10.44 5.20 15.25
C ASP A 238 -11.88 5.47 15.72
N SER A 239 -12.25 4.92 16.87
CA SER A 239 -13.58 5.03 17.46
C SER A 239 -13.94 6.49 17.72
N PRO A 240 -15.13 6.96 17.30
CA PRO A 240 -15.61 8.32 17.58
C PRO A 240 -15.93 8.56 19.06
N LYS A 241 -15.83 7.52 19.90
CA LYS A 241 -16.03 7.61 21.35
C LYS A 241 -14.79 8.10 22.09
N LEU A 242 -13.62 8.05 21.46
CA LEU A 242 -12.35 8.45 22.07
C LEU A 242 -12.13 9.95 21.93
N ASP A 243 -11.68 10.57 23.00
CA ASP A 243 -11.30 11.99 23.01
C ASP A 243 -10.23 12.27 21.95
N ALA A 244 -9.24 11.38 21.81
CA ALA A 244 -8.21 11.46 20.77
C ALA A 244 -8.81 11.64 19.36
N SER A 245 -9.85 10.88 19.02
CA SER A 245 -10.54 11.00 17.72
C SER A 245 -11.24 12.35 17.58
N ARG A 246 -11.93 12.81 18.63
CA ARG A 246 -12.65 14.10 18.62
C ARG A 246 -11.70 15.29 18.55
N LEU A 247 -10.56 15.21 19.22
CA LEU A 247 -9.50 16.22 19.19
C LEU A 247 -8.92 16.36 17.78
N VAL A 248 -8.63 15.24 17.11
CA VAL A 248 -8.16 15.24 15.73
C VAL A 248 -9.21 15.86 14.80
N ILE A 249 -10.48 15.48 14.92
CA ILE A 249 -11.57 16.05 14.12
C ILE A 249 -11.67 17.57 14.31
N THR A 250 -11.61 18.05 15.56
CA THR A 250 -11.69 19.48 15.88
C THR A 250 -10.53 20.24 15.26
N LYS A 251 -9.31 19.69 15.32
CA LYS A 251 -8.13 20.27 14.69
C LYS A 251 -8.27 20.34 13.16
N ASN A 252 -8.84 19.32 12.54
CA ASN A 252 -8.96 19.22 11.09
C ASN A 252 -9.88 20.28 10.48
N CYS A 253 -10.80 20.87 11.25
CA CYS A 253 -11.58 22.03 10.83
C CYS A 253 -10.68 23.18 10.35
N GLY A 254 -9.51 23.36 10.97
CA GLY A 254 -8.54 24.41 10.66
C GLY A 254 -7.90 24.31 9.28
N ASN A 255 -7.95 23.14 8.64
CA ASN A 255 -7.41 22.97 7.29
C ASN A 255 -8.10 23.89 6.26
N CYS A 256 -9.35 24.29 6.54
CA CYS A 256 -10.10 25.26 5.74
C CYS A 256 -10.63 26.45 6.55
N HIS A 257 -10.94 26.27 7.84
CA HIS A 257 -11.52 27.29 8.72
C HIS A 257 -10.52 27.78 9.77
N GLN A 258 -9.34 28.23 9.32
CA GLN A 258 -8.24 28.60 10.20
C GLN A 258 -8.61 29.70 11.21
N ASP A 259 -9.31 30.74 10.76
CA ASP A 259 -9.70 31.87 11.64
C ASP A 259 -10.75 31.44 12.67
N SER A 260 -11.75 30.67 12.25
CA SER A 260 -12.76 30.10 13.15
C SER A 260 -12.14 29.16 14.17
N LEU A 261 -11.19 28.31 13.76
CA LEU A 261 -10.46 27.46 14.69
C LEU A 261 -9.65 28.29 15.67
N THR A 262 -8.96 29.34 15.18
CA THR A 262 -8.13 30.22 16.01
C THR A 262 -8.97 30.88 17.12
N THR A 263 -10.10 31.47 16.76
CA THR A 263 -11.01 32.13 17.71
C THR A 263 -11.68 31.12 18.66
N TYR A 264 -12.15 29.97 18.16
CA TYR A 264 -12.65 28.87 19.01
C TYR A 264 -11.63 28.48 20.07
N SER A 265 -10.36 28.36 19.66
CA SER A 265 -9.26 27.91 20.50
C SER A 265 -8.90 28.87 21.65
N GLN A 266 -9.44 30.09 21.64
CA GLN A 266 -9.28 31.09 22.70
C GLN A 266 -10.43 31.03 23.72
N THR A 267 -11.56 30.43 23.37
CA THR A 267 -12.69 30.22 24.30
C THR A 267 -12.35 29.22 25.39
N TYR A 268 -13.11 29.22 26.49
CA TYR A 268 -12.97 28.19 27.54
C TYR A 268 -13.05 26.77 26.96
N HIS A 269 -14.02 26.50 26.08
CA HIS A 269 -14.18 25.18 25.43
C HIS A 269 -12.96 24.80 24.59
N GLY A 270 -12.43 25.74 23.80
CA GLY A 270 -11.25 25.50 22.98
C GLY A 270 -9.97 25.32 23.80
N GLN A 271 -9.86 25.98 24.95
CA GLN A 271 -8.74 25.78 25.88
C GLN A 271 -8.80 24.39 26.54
N VAL A 272 -9.97 23.96 26.99
CA VAL A 272 -10.18 22.59 27.50
C VAL A 272 -9.86 21.55 26.43
N ASN A 273 -10.28 21.78 25.19
CA ASN A 273 -9.93 20.93 24.05
C ASN A 273 -8.41 20.83 23.83
N LYS A 274 -7.70 21.96 23.87
CA LYS A 274 -6.22 21.96 23.78
C LYS A 274 -5.53 21.15 24.88
N LEU A 275 -6.15 21.05 26.05
CA LEU A 275 -5.63 20.24 27.17
C LEU A 275 -5.88 18.73 26.98
N GLY A 276 -6.55 18.33 25.90
CA GLY A 276 -6.75 16.92 25.54
C GLY A 276 -8.10 16.34 25.94
N PHE A 277 -9.11 17.17 26.20
CA PHE A 277 -10.46 16.73 26.58
C PHE A 277 -11.49 17.07 25.50
N ALA A 278 -12.33 16.10 25.10
CA ALA A 278 -13.29 16.30 24.01
C ALA A 278 -14.55 15.43 24.08
#